data_AF-A0A2X1SIQ7-F1
#
_entry.id   AF-A0A2X1SIQ7-F1
#
_cell.length_a   1.000
_cell.length_b   1.000
_cell.length_c   1.000
_cell.angle_alpha   90.00
_cell.angle_beta   90.00
_cell.angle_gamma   90.00
#
_symmetry.space_group_name_H-M   'P 1'
#
loop_
_entity.id
_entity.type
_entity.pdbx_description
1 polymer ?
#
loop_
_entity_poly.entity_id
_entity_poly.type
_entity_poly.pdbx_seq_one_letter_code
_entity_poly.pdbx_strand_id
1 'polypeptide(L)'
;MGDPKVLLLDEPGVGVDPISRRELWQMVHELAGDGMLILWSTSYLDEAEQCRDVLLMNEGKLLYQGEPTALTQTMAGRSFLVSSPQENNRRLLQRALSCRRLATG
;
A
#
# COMPACT_ATOMS: atom_id res chain seq x y z
N MET A 1 -10.31 -8.18 -33.20
CA MET A 1 -9.53 -8.56 -32.01
C MET A 1 -10.15 -7.86 -30.82
N GLY A 2 -10.31 -8.55 -29.70
CA GLY A 2 -11.07 -8.04 -28.56
C GLY A 2 -10.33 -6.89 -27.88
N ASP A 3 -11.03 -5.80 -27.64
CA ASP A 3 -10.60 -4.69 -26.81
C ASP A 3 -11.15 -4.96 -25.40
N PRO A 4 -10.38 -5.63 -24.52
CA PRO A 4 -10.87 -5.97 -23.19
C PRO A 4 -11.16 -4.68 -22.43
N LYS A 5 -12.31 -4.62 -21.76
CA LYS A 5 -12.70 -3.43 -20.98
C LYS A 5 -12.14 -3.46 -19.55
N VAL A 6 -11.64 -4.62 -19.12
CA VAL A 6 -11.20 -4.89 -17.75
C VAL A 6 -9.95 -5.76 -17.75
N LEU A 7 -8.95 -5.37 -16.98
CA LEU A 7 -7.73 -6.12 -16.70
C LEU A 7 -7.66 -6.43 -15.20
N LEU A 8 -7.46 -7.70 -14.83
CA LEU A 8 -7.30 -8.15 -13.46
C LEU A 8 -5.87 -8.63 -13.28
N LEU A 9 -5.14 -8.07 -12.30
CA LEU A 9 -3.77 -8.42 -12.00
C LEU A 9 -3.66 -8.83 -10.53
N ASP A 10 -3.22 -10.06 -10.30
CA ASP A 10 -3.06 -10.61 -8.95
C ASP A 10 -1.59 -10.56 -8.53
N GLU A 11 -1.26 -9.68 -7.57
CA GLU A 11 0.09 -9.47 -7.05
C GLU A 11 1.17 -9.32 -8.15
N PRO A 12 0.95 -8.51 -9.21
CA PRO A 12 1.80 -8.50 -10.40
C PRO A 12 3.19 -7.89 -10.17
N GLY A 13 3.39 -7.15 -9.07
CA GLY A 13 4.68 -6.60 -8.66
C GLY A 13 5.58 -7.58 -7.90
N VAL A 14 5.05 -8.72 -7.43
CA VAL A 14 5.80 -9.69 -6.63
C VAL A 14 6.92 -10.35 -7.44
N GLY A 15 8.14 -10.30 -6.91
CA GLY A 15 9.31 -10.90 -7.56
C GLY A 15 9.85 -10.10 -8.76
N VAL A 16 9.30 -8.92 -9.04
CA VAL A 16 9.73 -8.02 -10.11
C VAL A 16 10.84 -7.09 -9.59
N ASP A 17 11.94 -7.00 -10.32
CA ASP A 17 13.04 -6.10 -10.00
C ASP A 17 12.59 -4.62 -10.13
N PRO A 18 13.32 -3.67 -9.50
CA PRO A 18 12.91 -2.26 -9.47
C PRO A 18 12.75 -1.60 -10.85
N ILE A 19 13.47 -2.03 -11.88
CA ILE A 19 13.38 -1.44 -13.23
C ILE A 19 12.12 -1.97 -13.91
N SER A 20 11.98 -3.29 -13.98
CA SER A 20 10.82 -3.94 -14.61
C SER A 20 9.49 -3.54 -13.96
N ARG A 21 9.49 -3.24 -12.65
CA ARG A 21 8.29 -2.76 -11.95
C ARG A 21 7.83 -1.38 -12.45
N ARG A 22 8.78 -0.50 -12.77
CA ARG A 22 8.44 0.82 -13.33
C ARG A 22 7.84 0.68 -14.72
N GLU A 23 8.39 -0.21 -15.54
CA GLU A 23 7.86 -0.51 -16.88
C GLU A 23 6.45 -1.10 -16.79
N LEU A 24 6.21 -2.03 -15.86
CA LEU A 24 4.89 -2.58 -15.58
C LEU A 24 3.88 -1.47 -15.23
N TRP A 25 4.26 -0.59 -14.30
CA TRP A 25 3.42 0.54 -13.94
C TRP A 25 3.15 1.46 -15.12
N GLN A 26 4.15 1.75 -15.95
CA GLN A 26 3.94 2.57 -17.14
C GLN A 26 2.89 1.96 -18.08
N MET A 27 2.99 0.67 -18.40
CA MET A 27 2.01 -0.01 -19.25
C MET A 27 0.60 0.01 -18.65
N VAL A 28 0.48 -0.19 -17.33
CA VAL A 28 -0.80 -0.15 -16.61
C VAL A 28 -1.44 1.24 -16.70
N HIS A 29 -0.66 2.30 -16.51
CA HIS A 29 -1.16 3.67 -16.64
C HIS A 29 -1.57 4.02 -18.07
N GLU A 30 -0.84 3.54 -19.08
CA GLU A 30 -1.19 3.71 -20.50
C GLU A 30 -2.54 3.04 -20.80
N LEU A 31 -2.71 1.77 -20.41
CA LEU A 31 -3.96 1.03 -20.61
C LEU A 31 -5.14 1.67 -19.86
N ALA A 32 -4.92 2.15 -18.64
CA ALA A 32 -5.94 2.87 -17.88
C ALA A 32 -6.31 4.19 -18.56
N GLY A 33 -5.34 4.90 -19.14
CA GLY A 33 -5.53 6.13 -19.92
C GLY A 33 -6.39 5.92 -21.17
N ASP A 34 -6.29 4.74 -21.78
CA ASP A 34 -7.12 4.33 -22.92
C ASP A 34 -8.55 3.90 -22.51
N GLY A 35 -8.89 3.97 -21.21
CA GLY A 35 -10.22 3.72 -20.67
C GLY A 35 -10.47 2.29 -20.21
N MET A 36 -9.43 1.44 -20.14
CA MET A 36 -9.56 0.11 -19.54
C MET A 36 -9.62 0.19 -18.01
N LEU A 37 -10.59 -0.49 -17.41
CA LEU A 37 -10.63 -0.67 -15.96
C LEU A 37 -9.54 -1.65 -15.53
N ILE A 38 -8.71 -1.27 -14.56
CA ILE A 38 -7.66 -2.15 -14.02
C ILE A 38 -7.96 -2.43 -12.57
N LEU A 39 -8.03 -3.72 -12.20
CA LEU A 39 -8.03 -4.19 -10.82
C LEU A 39 -6.65 -4.76 -10.51
N TRP A 40 -5.95 -4.12 -9.59
CA TRP A 40 -4.64 -4.53 -9.11
C TRP A 40 -4.75 -5.01 -7.67
N SER A 41 -4.47 -6.28 -7.40
CA SER A 41 -4.31 -6.77 -6.04
C SER A 41 -2.84 -6.61 -5.63
N THR A 42 -2.61 -6.14 -4.41
CA THR A 42 -1.27 -6.02 -3.85
C THR A 42 -1.33 -6.00 -2.32
N SER A 43 -0.31 -6.56 -1.70
CA SER A 43 -0.04 -6.45 -0.27
C SER A 43 0.92 -5.28 0.07
N TYR A 44 1.42 -4.58 -0.96
CA TYR A 44 2.35 -3.48 -0.84
C TYR A 44 1.62 -2.12 -0.84
N LEU A 45 1.77 -1.37 0.26
CA LEU A 45 1.11 -0.06 0.41
C LEU A 45 1.63 0.98 -0.60
N ASP A 46 2.91 0.93 -0.98
CA ASP A 46 3.51 1.81 -1.99
C ASP A 46 2.98 1.55 -3.41
N GLU A 47 2.51 0.34 -3.69
CA GLU A 47 1.78 0.04 -4.92
C GLU A 47 0.33 0.52 -4.82
N ALA A 48 -0.33 0.26 -3.68
CA ALA A 48 -1.70 0.73 -3.44
C ALA A 48 -1.81 2.26 -3.49
N GLU A 49 -0.78 2.99 -3.08
CA GLU A 49 -0.70 4.47 -3.14
C GLU A 49 -0.70 5.03 -4.58
N GLN A 50 -0.35 4.22 -5.59
CA GLN A 50 -0.40 4.63 -7.00
C GLN A 50 -1.80 4.47 -7.60
N CYS A 51 -2.70 3.76 -6.94
CA CYS A 51 -4.07 3.58 -7.38
C CYS A 51 -4.93 4.80 -7.05
N ARG A 52 -5.94 5.07 -7.89
CA ARG A 52 -6.96 6.09 -7.62
C ARG A 52 -7.82 5.71 -6.40
N ASP A 53 -8.32 4.48 -6.38
CA ASP A 53 -9.15 3.96 -5.30
C ASP A 53 -8.57 2.63 -4.83
N VAL A 54 -8.65 2.36 -3.53
CA VAL A 54 -8.23 1.10 -2.91
C VAL A 54 -9.36 0.46 -2.15
N LEU A 55 -9.35 -0.87 -2.14
CA LEU A 55 -10.26 -1.72 -1.37
C LEU A 55 -9.43 -2.48 -0.33
N LEU A 56 -9.55 -2.13 0.94
CA LEU A 56 -8.88 -2.86 2.02
C LEU A 56 -9.77 -4.01 2.47
N MET A 57 -9.28 -5.23 2.38
CA MET A 57 -10.01 -6.42 2.79
C MET A 57 -9.31 -7.16 3.93
N ASN A 58 -10.09 -7.69 4.86
CA ASN A 58 -9.62 -8.61 5.89
C ASN A 58 -10.66 -9.71 6.12
N GLU A 59 -10.24 -10.97 6.11
CA GLU A 59 -11.13 -12.13 6.31
C GLU A 59 -12.40 -12.12 5.43
N GLY A 60 -12.25 -11.73 4.16
CA GLY A 60 -13.36 -11.63 3.20
C GLY A 60 -14.31 -10.45 3.43
N LYS A 61 -14.00 -9.54 4.37
CA LYS A 61 -14.78 -8.33 4.62
C LYS A 61 -14.05 -7.10 4.09
N LEU A 62 -14.81 -6.21 3.44
CA LEU A 62 -14.32 -4.90 3.05
C LEU A 62 -14.27 -3.98 4.28
N LEU A 63 -13.06 -3.54 4.65
CA LEU A 63 -12.82 -2.64 5.77
C LEU A 63 -12.76 -1.17 5.35
N TYR A 64 -12.32 -0.90 4.11
CA TYR A 64 -12.18 0.44 3.58
C TYR A 64 -12.34 0.45 2.06
N GLN A 65 -12.93 1.53 1.53
CA GLN A 65 -12.99 1.85 0.11
C GLN A 65 -12.80 3.34 -0.10
N GLY A 66 -11.91 3.71 -1.01
CA GLY A 66 -11.70 5.10 -1.44
C GLY A 66 -10.23 5.41 -1.71
N GLU A 67 -9.90 6.69 -1.77
CA GLU A 67 -8.55 7.18 -2.04
C GLU A 67 -7.52 6.65 -1.02
N PRO A 68 -6.33 6.20 -1.44
CA PRO A 68 -5.29 5.70 -0.53
C PRO A 68 -4.90 6.72 0.56
N THR A 69 -4.84 8.00 0.20
CA THR A 69 -4.45 9.08 1.12
C THR A 69 -5.42 9.25 2.28
N ALA A 70 -6.73 9.06 2.05
CA ALA A 70 -7.71 9.16 3.12
C ALA A 70 -7.57 7.99 4.11
N LEU A 71 -7.19 6.79 3.63
CA LEU A 71 -6.84 5.67 4.51
C LEU A 71 -5.62 5.98 5.37
N THR A 72 -4.53 6.44 4.77
CA THR A 72 -3.28 6.72 5.51
C THR A 72 -3.44 7.87 6.51
N GLN A 73 -4.29 8.85 6.22
CA GLN A 73 -4.64 9.92 7.17
C GLN A 73 -5.27 9.40 8.47
N THR A 74 -5.97 8.26 8.45
CA THR A 74 -6.52 7.65 9.69
C THR A 74 -5.45 7.16 10.65
N MET A 75 -4.22 6.99 10.17
CA MET A 75 -3.04 6.58 10.94
C MET A 75 -2.18 7.76 11.37
N ALA A 76 -2.54 8.99 11.00
CA ALA A 76 -1.82 10.19 11.43
C ALA A 76 -1.80 10.28 12.97
N GLY A 77 -0.61 10.39 13.54
CA GLY A 77 -0.41 10.40 14.99
C GLY A 77 -0.58 9.05 15.69
N ARG A 78 -0.81 7.95 14.93
CA ARG A 78 -0.90 6.58 15.44
C ARG A 78 0.28 5.70 15.01
N SER A 79 0.97 6.09 13.94
CA SER A 79 2.19 5.43 13.46
C SER A 79 3.41 6.34 13.66
N PHE A 80 4.49 5.78 14.20
CA PHE A 80 5.72 6.50 14.49
C PHE A 80 6.93 5.74 13.98
N LEU A 81 7.82 6.42 13.27
CA LEU A 81 9.14 5.91 12.93
C LEU A 81 10.12 6.31 14.04
N VAL A 82 10.71 5.31 14.71
CA VAL A 82 11.68 5.54 15.79
C VAL A 82 13.01 4.92 15.38
N SER A 83 14.07 5.73 15.40
CA SER A 83 15.44 5.30 15.15
C SER A 83 16.37 5.81 16.26
N SER A 84 17.44 5.08 16.53
CA SER A 84 18.45 5.44 17.52
C SER A 84 19.84 5.06 17.01
N PRO A 85 20.80 6.00 16.94
CA PRO A 85 22.18 5.68 16.59
C PRO A 85 22.91 4.90 17.70
N GLN A 86 22.43 4.97 18.94
CA GLN A 86 23.09 4.38 20.12
C GLN A 86 22.46 3.07 20.61
N GLU A 87 21.28 2.71 20.12
CA GLU A 87 20.53 1.54 20.57
C GLU A 87 20.04 0.69 19.40
N ASN A 88 19.96 -0.63 19.61
CA ASN A 88 19.38 -1.50 18.61
C ASN A 88 17.84 -1.39 18.58
N ASN A 89 17.25 -1.73 17.43
CA ASN A 89 15.80 -1.60 17.19
C ASN A 89 14.95 -2.33 18.25
N ARG A 90 15.40 -3.51 18.72
CA ARG A 90 14.66 -4.28 19.73
C ARG A 90 14.57 -3.54 21.07
N ARG A 91 15.68 -3.02 21.60
CA ARG A 91 15.67 -2.26 22.86
C ARG A 91 14.88 -0.97 22.72
N LEU A 92 15.02 -0.29 21.58
CA LEU A 92 14.29 0.91 21.26
C LEU A 92 12.76 0.67 21.25
N LEU A 93 12.31 -0.40 20.58
CA LEU A 93 10.91 -0.81 20.56
C LEU A 93 10.38 -1.17 21.95
N GLN A 94 11.15 -1.94 22.73
CA GLN A 94 10.75 -2.28 24.11
C GLN A 94 10.58 -1.04 24.99
N ARG A 95 11.46 -0.03 24.85
CA ARG A 95 11.35 1.23 25.58
C ARG A 95 10.19 2.10 25.08
N ALA A 96 9.99 2.16 23.77
CA ALA A 96 8.86 2.89 23.19
C ALA A 96 7.53 2.30 23.68
N LEU A 97 7.38 0.97 23.63
CA LEU A 97 6.17 0.29 24.10
C LEU A 97 5.96 0.39 25.62
N SER A 98 7.04 0.50 26.41
CA SER A 98 6.93 0.72 27.86
C SER A 98 6.63 2.18 28.23
N CYS A 99 6.73 3.12 27.29
CA CYS A 99 6.29 4.50 27.51
C CYS A 99 4.76 4.56 27.52
N ARG A 100 4.21 4.77 28.72
CA ARG A 100 2.75 4.87 28.98
C ARG A 100 2.02 5.94 28.14
N ARG A 101 2.73 6.87 27.50
CA ARG A 101 2.21 7.87 26.55
C ARG A 101 1.77 7.30 25.20
N LEU A 102 2.27 6.14 24.78
CA LEU A 102 1.93 5.50 23.51
C LEU A 102 0.77 4.48 23.63
N ALA A 103 0.27 4.22 24.84
CA ALA A 103 -0.71 3.19 25.12
C ALA A 103 -2.18 3.68 25.19
N THR A 104 -2.46 4.94 24.85
CA THR A 104 -3.79 5.56 25.06
C THR A 104 -4.37 6.36 23.87
N GLY A 105 -3.92 6.10 22.64
CA GLY A 105 -4.42 6.77 21.42
C GLY A 105 -5.06 5.83 20.42
#